data_AF-L5KN10-F1
#
_entry.id   AF-L5KN10-F1
#
_cell.length_a   1.000
_cell.length_b   1.000
_cell.length_c   1.000
_cell.angle_alpha   90.00
_cell.angle_beta   90.00
_cell.angle_gamma   90.00
#
_symmetry.space_group_name_H-M   'P 1'
#
loop_
_entity.id
_entity.type
_entity.pdbx_description
1 polymer ?
#
loop_
_entity_poly.entity_id
_entity_poly.type
_entity_poly.pdbx_seq_one_letter_code
_entity_poly.pdbx_strand_id
1 'polypeptide(L)'
;MEDTGHFRFRFALKKDKALMNSFRDGLTYSVFKTITDQFLRGIDTRGESEVKAQGFKAALAIDVMAKLTAIDNHPMNKMLGFGTKYLKENFSSWVQQHGGWEKVLGIPHEEVD
;
A
#
# COMPACT_ATOMS: atom_id res chain seq x y z
N MET A 1 15.25 -6.34 -15.76
CA MET A 1 14.44 -7.17 -14.84
C MET A 1 13.16 -6.40 -14.63
N GLU A 2 12.16 -6.69 -15.46
CA GLU A 2 10.99 -5.83 -15.64
C GLU A 2 9.97 -6.02 -14.53
N ASP A 3 9.41 -4.88 -14.12
CA ASP A 3 8.47 -4.63 -13.03
C ASP A 3 7.16 -5.43 -13.18
N THR A 4 7.25 -6.73 -12.86
CA THR A 4 6.15 -7.69 -13.04
C THR A 4 5.09 -7.54 -11.95
N GLY A 5 5.45 -6.96 -10.79
CA GLY A 5 4.53 -6.73 -9.68
C GLY A 5 3.52 -5.61 -9.96
N HIS A 6 4.00 -4.48 -10.49
CA HIS A 6 3.16 -3.32 -10.79
C HIS A 6 2.11 -3.62 -11.88
N PHE A 7 2.49 -4.37 -12.92
CA PHE A 7 1.59 -4.75 -14.01
C PHE A 7 0.53 -5.77 -13.58
N ARG A 8 0.92 -6.76 -12.76
CA ARG A 8 -0.02 -7.80 -12.26
C ARG A 8 -1.10 -7.22 -11.37
N PHE A 9 -0.77 -6.26 -10.50
CA PHE A 9 -1.78 -5.64 -9.63
C PHE A 9 -2.76 -4.76 -10.41
N ARG A 10 -2.24 -3.92 -11.34
CA ARG A 10 -3.10 -3.10 -12.22
C ARG A 10 -4.03 -3.98 -13.06
N PHE A 11 -3.54 -5.12 -13.55
CA PHE A 11 -4.35 -6.06 -14.33
C PHE A 11 -5.40 -6.79 -13.48
N ALA A 12 -5.03 -7.23 -12.27
CA ALA A 12 -5.95 -7.89 -11.33
C ALA A 12 -7.09 -6.96 -10.92
N LEU A 13 -6.78 -5.70 -10.55
CA LEU A 13 -7.80 -4.72 -10.19
C LEU A 13 -8.70 -4.33 -11.38
N LYS A 14 -8.14 -4.18 -12.59
CA LYS A 14 -8.93 -3.79 -13.78
C LYS A 14 -9.80 -4.90 -14.35
N LYS A 15 -9.42 -6.18 -14.20
CA LYS A 15 -10.19 -7.31 -14.75
C LYS A 15 -11.40 -7.67 -13.90
N ASP A 16 -11.36 -7.40 -12.60
CA ASP A 16 -12.42 -7.83 -11.70
C ASP A 16 -13.57 -6.82 -11.66
N LYS A 17 -14.45 -6.90 -12.67
CA LYS A 17 -15.67 -6.08 -12.76
C LYS A 17 -16.58 -6.24 -11.54
N ALA A 18 -16.55 -7.38 -10.85
CA ALA A 18 -17.33 -7.61 -9.63
C ALA A 18 -16.74 -6.82 -8.45
N LEU A 19 -15.41 -6.85 -8.31
CA LEU A 19 -14.69 -6.01 -7.37
C LEU A 19 -14.95 -4.51 -7.63
N MET A 20 -14.84 -4.08 -8.89
CA MET A 20 -15.14 -2.69 -9.30
C MET A 20 -16.59 -2.29 -9.00
N ASN A 21 -17.56 -3.18 -9.22
CA ASN A 21 -18.96 -2.92 -8.90
C ASN A 21 -19.22 -2.87 -7.38
N SER A 22 -18.46 -3.58 -6.56
CA SER A 22 -18.58 -3.53 -5.10
C SER A 22 -18.14 -2.19 -4.48
N PHE A 23 -17.40 -1.37 -5.24
CA PHE A 23 -17.01 -0.02 -4.84
C PHE A 23 -18.03 1.06 -5.24
N ARG A 24 -19.16 0.71 -5.88
CA ARG A 24 -20.18 1.70 -6.30
C ARG A 24 -20.82 2.46 -5.14
N ASP A 25 -20.93 1.82 -3.98
CA ASP A 25 -21.42 2.44 -2.73
C ASP A 25 -20.28 3.09 -1.91
N GLY A 26 -19.08 3.13 -2.49
CA GLY A 26 -17.87 3.72 -1.94
C GLY A 26 -17.01 2.74 -1.16
N LEU A 27 -15.69 2.92 -1.29
CA LEU A 27 -14.73 2.09 -0.59
C LEU A 27 -14.76 2.39 0.93
N THR A 28 -14.91 1.34 1.75
CA THR A 28 -14.81 1.43 3.21
C THR A 28 -13.42 1.03 3.68
N TYR A 29 -13.02 1.43 4.90
CA TYR A 29 -11.72 1.07 5.45
C TYR A 29 -11.53 -0.45 5.56
N SER A 30 -12.57 -1.19 5.93
CA SER A 30 -12.50 -2.66 6.04
C SER A 30 -12.19 -3.32 4.69
N VAL A 31 -12.83 -2.82 3.63
CA VAL A 31 -12.61 -3.28 2.25
C VAL A 31 -11.20 -2.91 1.78
N PHE A 32 -10.78 -1.66 2.03
CA PHE A 32 -9.39 -1.22 1.79
C PHE A 32 -8.39 -2.17 2.44
N LYS A 33 -8.55 -2.42 3.75
CA LYS A 33 -7.67 -3.27 4.53
C LYS A 33 -7.60 -4.68 3.96
N THR A 34 -8.75 -5.26 3.61
CA THR A 34 -8.84 -6.63 3.07
C THR A 34 -8.09 -6.76 1.76
N ILE A 35 -8.28 -5.82 0.83
CA ILE A 35 -7.60 -5.80 -0.48
C ILE A 35 -6.08 -5.68 -0.27
N THR A 36 -5.66 -4.73 0.58
CA THR A 36 -4.24 -4.51 0.86
C THR A 36 -3.61 -5.74 1.52
N ASP A 37 -4.26 -6.35 2.52
CA ASP A 37 -3.77 -7.55 3.20
C ASP A 37 -3.63 -8.73 2.23
N GLN A 38 -4.62 -8.95 1.37
CA GLN A 38 -4.57 -10.02 0.35
C GLN A 38 -3.43 -9.77 -0.64
N PHE A 39 -3.25 -8.53 -1.08
CA PHE A 39 -2.18 -8.18 -1.99
C PHE A 39 -0.80 -8.40 -1.36
N LEU A 40 -0.58 -7.93 -0.14
CA LEU A 40 0.69 -8.08 0.57
C LEU A 40 1.00 -9.53 0.95
N ARG A 41 -0.01 -10.37 1.20
CA ARG A 41 0.17 -11.82 1.41
C ARG A 41 0.63 -12.56 0.15
N GLY A 42 0.29 -12.04 -1.03
CA GLY A 42 0.72 -12.61 -2.32
C GLY A 42 2.15 -12.27 -2.72
N ILE A 43 2.84 -11.40 -1.95
CA ILE A 43 4.22 -11.03 -2.21
C ILE A 43 5.15 -12.06 -1.58
N ASP A 44 5.91 -12.76 -2.43
CA ASP A 44 7.00 -13.62 -1.98
C ASP A 44 8.18 -12.76 -1.54
N THR A 45 8.41 -12.68 -0.23
CA THR A 45 9.58 -11.99 0.37
C THR A 45 10.64 -12.98 0.85
N ARG A 46 10.59 -14.24 0.40
CA ARG A 46 11.52 -15.27 0.85
C ARG A 46 12.93 -14.97 0.31
N GLY A 47 13.90 -14.90 1.22
CA GLY A 47 15.29 -14.59 0.89
C GLY A 47 15.65 -13.10 0.99
N GLU A 48 14.68 -12.22 1.26
CA GLU A 48 14.93 -10.80 1.54
C GLU A 48 15.14 -10.55 3.04
N SER A 49 15.91 -9.52 3.40
CA SER A 49 16.03 -9.09 4.79
C SER A 49 14.68 -8.57 5.31
N GLU A 50 14.41 -8.73 6.60
CA GLU A 50 13.16 -8.26 7.22
C GLU A 50 12.91 -6.78 6.91
N VAL A 51 13.97 -5.96 6.98
CA VAL A 51 13.88 -4.52 6.70
C VAL A 51 13.43 -4.23 5.28
N LYS A 52 14.02 -4.92 4.31
CA LYS A 52 13.69 -4.75 2.89
C LYS A 52 12.30 -5.30 2.59
N ALA A 53 11.93 -6.44 3.18
CA ALA A 53 10.60 -7.04 3.03
C ALA A 53 9.50 -6.14 3.59
N GLN A 54 9.69 -5.56 4.77
CA GLN A 54 8.70 -4.69 5.41
C GLN A 54 8.62 -3.31 4.75
N GLY A 55 9.75 -2.71 4.41
CA GLY A 55 9.80 -1.46 3.64
C GLY A 55 9.09 -1.60 2.28
N PHE A 56 9.33 -2.72 1.57
CA PHE A 56 8.65 -3.01 0.32
C PHE A 56 7.14 -3.19 0.50
N LYS A 57 6.69 -3.89 1.55
CA LYS A 57 5.26 -4.04 1.85
C LYS A 57 4.59 -2.69 2.18
N ALA A 58 5.28 -1.80 2.90
CA ALA A 58 4.77 -0.45 3.18
C ALA A 58 4.64 0.37 1.89
N ALA A 59 5.65 0.35 1.01
CA ALA A 59 5.60 1.01 -0.29
C ALA A 59 4.47 0.46 -1.18
N LEU A 60 4.26 -0.86 -1.18
CA LEU A 60 3.14 -1.47 -1.90
C LEU A 60 1.77 -1.10 -1.33
N ALA A 61 1.64 -0.94 -0.01
CA ALA A 61 0.39 -0.45 0.58
C ALA A 61 0.07 0.98 0.13
N ILE A 62 1.09 1.84 -0.01
CA ILE A 62 0.96 3.19 -0.57
C ILE A 62 0.54 3.12 -2.05
N ASP A 63 1.13 2.23 -2.84
CA ASP A 63 0.76 2.01 -4.24
C ASP A 63 -0.69 1.49 -4.40
N VAL A 64 -1.12 0.56 -3.53
CA VAL A 64 -2.52 0.10 -3.48
C VAL A 64 -3.48 1.26 -3.20
N MET A 65 -3.14 2.13 -2.24
CA MET A 65 -3.92 3.32 -1.94
C MET A 65 -4.01 4.26 -3.17
N ALA A 66 -2.89 4.57 -3.81
CA ALA A 66 -2.88 5.44 -4.99
C ALA A 66 -3.75 4.88 -6.13
N LYS A 67 -3.67 3.56 -6.36
CA LYS A 67 -4.45 2.87 -7.40
C LYS A 67 -5.93 2.81 -7.09
N LEU A 68 -6.30 2.57 -5.84
CA LEU A 68 -7.70 2.59 -5.42
C LEU A 68 -8.29 4.00 -5.53
N THR A 69 -7.53 5.05 -5.18
CA THR A 69 -7.99 6.43 -5.38
C THR A 69 -8.24 6.77 -6.85
N ALA A 70 -7.41 6.25 -7.76
CA ALA A 70 -7.60 6.46 -9.20
C ALA A 70 -8.86 5.76 -9.76
N ILE A 71 -9.45 4.82 -9.02
CA ILE A 71 -10.61 4.03 -9.44
C ILE A 71 -11.89 4.48 -8.72
N ASP A 72 -11.80 4.84 -7.44
CA ASP A 72 -12.93 5.03 -6.52
C ASP A 72 -13.71 6.33 -6.76
N ASN A 73 -13.26 7.23 -7.64
CA ASN A 73 -13.88 8.56 -7.95
C ASN A 73 -14.20 9.44 -6.72
N HIS A 74 -13.87 9.01 -5.51
CA HIS A 74 -14.08 9.69 -4.24
C HIS A 74 -12.98 10.72 -3.97
N PRO A 75 -13.24 11.70 -3.09
CA PRO A 75 -12.22 12.68 -2.71
C PRO A 75 -10.99 11.98 -2.11
N MET A 76 -9.81 12.28 -2.67
CA MET A 76 -8.49 11.79 -2.28
C MET A 76 -8.28 11.74 -0.75
N ASN A 77 -8.83 12.71 -0.01
CA ASN A 77 -8.73 12.81 1.45
C ASN A 77 -9.21 11.55 2.19
N LYS A 78 -10.25 10.86 1.70
CA LYS A 78 -10.76 9.64 2.32
C LYS A 78 -9.76 8.49 2.18
N MET A 79 -9.18 8.34 0.99
CA MET A 79 -8.22 7.29 0.70
C MET A 79 -6.87 7.52 1.38
N LEU A 80 -6.43 8.79 1.47
CA LEU A 80 -5.27 9.15 2.30
C LEU A 80 -5.51 8.80 3.77
N GLY A 81 -6.71 9.05 4.31
CA GLY A 81 -7.08 8.64 5.66
C GLY A 81 -7.00 7.12 5.89
N PHE A 82 -7.41 6.32 4.91
CA PHE A 82 -7.30 4.87 4.96
C PHE A 82 -5.85 4.39 4.91
N GLY A 83 -5.04 4.96 4.00
CA GLY A 83 -3.61 4.66 3.90
C GLY A 83 -2.88 4.95 5.21
N THR A 84 -3.04 6.15 5.76
CA THR A 84 -2.43 6.54 7.04
C THR A 84 -2.86 5.63 8.19
N LYS A 85 -4.15 5.31 8.27
CA LYS A 85 -4.66 4.40 9.30
C LYS A 85 -4.06 3.00 9.18
N TYR A 86 -4.00 2.45 7.96
CA TYR A 86 -3.42 1.13 7.70
C TYR A 86 -1.93 1.06 8.03
N LEU A 87 -1.16 2.08 7.62
CA LEU A 87 0.28 2.13 7.92
C LEU A 87 0.51 2.21 9.43
N LYS A 88 -0.28 3.01 10.15
CA LYS A 88 -0.18 3.12 11.61
C LYS A 88 -0.50 1.79 12.31
N GLU A 89 -1.56 1.11 11.89
CA GLU A 89 -1.99 -0.16 12.50
C GLU A 89 -1.00 -1.31 12.25
N ASN A 90 -0.45 -1.40 11.03
CA ASN A 90 0.32 -2.59 10.62
C ASN A 90 1.85 -2.40 10.73
N PHE A 91 2.34 -1.16 10.68
CA PHE A 91 3.78 -0.90 10.58
C PHE A 91 4.33 0.01 11.69
N SER A 92 3.51 0.71 12.49
CA SER A 92 4.04 1.73 13.41
C SER A 92 5.05 1.17 14.42
N SER A 93 4.76 0.03 15.05
CA SER A 93 5.69 -0.60 16.00
C SER A 93 7.01 -0.99 15.34
N TRP A 94 6.94 -1.58 14.14
CA TRP A 94 8.12 -1.98 13.38
C TRP A 94 8.94 -0.76 12.94
N VAL A 95 8.28 0.28 12.42
CA VAL A 95 8.93 1.52 11.98
C VAL A 95 9.63 2.24 13.15
N GLN A 96 8.99 2.28 14.32
CA GLN A 96 9.60 2.88 15.52
C GLN A 96 10.88 2.14 15.93
N GLN A 97 10.87 0.80 15.88
CA GLN A 97 12.05 -0.01 16.18
C GLN A 97 13.19 0.20 15.17
N HIS A 98 12.86 0.58 13.94
CA HIS A 98 13.83 0.78 12.85
C HIS A 98 14.19 2.26 12.65
N GLY A 99 13.88 3.11 13.63
CA GLY A 99 14.31 4.51 13.68
C GLY A 99 13.50 5.45 12.79
N GLY A 100 12.24 5.12 12.52
CA GLY A 100 11.29 6.01 11.85
C GLY A 100 11.14 5.75 10.35
N TRP A 101 10.13 6.40 9.76
CA TRP A 101 9.80 6.24 8.33
C TRP A 101 10.95 6.70 7.42
N GLU A 102 11.71 7.71 7.83
CA GLU A 102 12.86 8.23 7.08
C GLU A 102 13.93 7.14 6.84
N LYS A 103 14.29 6.40 7.90
CA LYS A 103 15.26 5.31 7.81
C LYS A 103 14.71 4.10 7.06
N VAL A 104 13.44 3.77 7.29
CA VAL A 104 12.78 2.62 6.68
C VAL A 104 12.60 2.79 5.17
N LEU A 105 12.22 4.00 4.75
CA LEU A 105 11.97 4.31 3.34
C LEU A 105 13.22 4.80 2.62
N GLY A 106 14.33 5.01 3.34
CA GLY A 106 15.57 5.51 2.77
C GLY A 106 15.41 6.90 2.15
N ILE A 107 14.50 7.72 2.68
CA ILE A 107 14.29 9.08 2.21
C ILE A 107 15.52 9.88 2.63
N PRO A 108 16.36 10.37 1.69
CA PRO A 108 17.47 11.23 2.05
C PRO A 108 16.90 12.49 2.70
N HIS A 109 17.49 12.91 3.81
CA HIS A 109 17.16 14.19 4.41
C HIS A 109 17.63 15.27 3.43
N GLU A 110 16.71 15.83 2.63
CA GLU A 110 16.97 17.12 1.99
C GLU A 110 16.99 18.15 3.11
N GLU A 111 18.19 18.54 3.54
CA GLU A 111 18.43 19.76 4.30
C GLU A 111 17.90 20.93 3.46
N VAL A 112 16.78 21.52 3.89
CA VAL A 112 16.33 22.82 3.38
C VAL A 112 17.15 23.87 4.12
N ASP A 113 18.22 24.36 3.47
CA ASP A 113 18.90 25.61 3.81
C ASP A 113 18.11 26.83 3.29
#